data_AF-A0A060TDG3-F1
#
_entry.id   AF-A0A060TDG3-F1
#
_cell.length_a   1.000
_cell.length_b   1.000
_cell.length_c   1.000
_cell.angle_alpha   90.00
_cell.angle_beta   90.00
_cell.angle_gamma   90.00
#
_symmetry.space_group_name_H-M   'P 1'
#
loop_
_entity.id
_entity.type
_entity.pdbx_description
1 polymer ?
#
loop_
_entity_poly.entity_id
_entity_poly.type
_entity_poly.pdbx_seq_one_letter_code
_entity_poly.pdbx_strand_id
1 'polypeptide(L)'
;MSDSVGRQADPKKWYSNPSIGLVVWGPLVPASDCKSCLYSLIGFQTVCGVAFVSNSLRYKFQRVRSRTFRFFARSSGTVAGLALLCGSLLEVARVQLPNDPWTIDAKAARRRDPESNNGFLNKWMGPKGYRAITLDEWVRRMSNNNVEGFNRNVSKEKIEIAHVTYDEMRRQSREASRSILTQLQQDKQFPVQEDPEEEVQQEHNQHRQPQWGQGNDSNQKDQKDQTADEEVEWDFMLPIEHLGEETDITVRLLPHTRGVMEPIETSHEEISVTIPAPKEDADL
;
A
#
# COMPACT_ATOMS: atom_id res chain seq x y z
N MET A 1 -3.29 1.55 -30.98
CA MET A 1 -4.75 1.45 -30.72
C MET A 1 -5.08 2.37 -29.53
N SER A 2 -4.75 3.67 -29.65
CA SER A 2 -4.48 4.56 -28.51
C SER A 2 -5.48 5.73 -28.35
N ASP A 3 -6.55 5.78 -29.17
CA ASP A 3 -7.46 6.93 -29.28
C ASP A 3 -8.53 7.03 -28.17
N SER A 4 -8.29 6.50 -26.98
CA SER A 4 -9.37 6.28 -26.00
C SER A 4 -9.38 7.19 -24.77
N VAL A 5 -8.34 7.99 -24.54
CA VAL A 5 -8.15 8.67 -23.24
C VAL A 5 -9.00 9.95 -23.07
N GLY A 6 -9.71 10.44 -24.09
CA GLY A 6 -10.44 11.72 -24.00
C GLY A 6 -11.90 11.76 -24.49
N ARG A 7 -12.43 10.69 -25.09
CA ARG A 7 -13.83 10.74 -25.57
C ARG A 7 -14.77 10.39 -24.43
N GLN A 8 -15.61 11.34 -24.05
CA GLN A 8 -16.75 11.11 -23.17
C GLN A 8 -17.57 9.93 -23.71
N ALA A 9 -17.86 8.96 -22.84
CA ALA A 9 -18.66 7.80 -23.19
C ALA A 9 -20.12 8.24 -23.38
N ASP A 10 -20.76 7.76 -24.43
CA ASP A 10 -22.17 8.02 -24.70
C ASP A 10 -23.01 7.30 -23.62
N PRO A 11 -23.81 8.04 -22.82
CA PRO A 11 -24.55 7.47 -21.69
C PRO A 11 -25.55 6.39 -22.11
N LYS A 12 -26.00 6.38 -23.36
CA LYS A 12 -27.01 5.40 -23.83
C LYS A 12 -26.39 4.14 -24.44
N LYS A 13 -25.08 4.14 -24.69
CA LYS A 13 -24.40 3.05 -25.40
C LYS A 13 -23.86 1.99 -24.45
N TRP A 14 -23.90 0.74 -24.89
CA TRP A 14 -23.21 -0.38 -24.24
C TRP A 14 -21.82 -0.53 -24.83
N TYR A 15 -20.82 -0.62 -23.98
CA TYR A 15 -19.44 -0.87 -24.37
C TYR A 15 -19.06 -2.31 -24.04
N SER A 16 -18.09 -2.86 -24.76
CA SER A 16 -17.60 -4.21 -24.49
C SER A 16 -16.96 -4.25 -23.10
N ASN A 17 -17.32 -5.27 -22.32
CA ASN A 17 -16.67 -5.53 -21.05
C ASN A 17 -15.23 -6.01 -21.27
N PRO A 18 -14.31 -5.63 -20.38
CA PRO A 18 -12.92 -6.02 -20.48
C PRO A 18 -12.76 -7.48 -20.03
N SER A 19 -11.89 -8.21 -20.72
CA SER A 19 -11.45 -9.54 -20.29
C SER A 19 -10.03 -9.79 -20.76
N ILE A 20 -9.30 -10.62 -20.01
CA ILE A 20 -7.96 -11.10 -20.33
C ILE A 20 -8.05 -12.46 -21.04
N GLY A 21 -8.95 -13.34 -20.58
CA GLY A 21 -9.03 -14.73 -21.02
C GLY A 21 -10.36 -15.13 -21.68
N LEU A 22 -11.36 -14.25 -21.69
CA LEU A 22 -12.68 -14.47 -22.30
C LEU A 22 -12.84 -13.79 -23.67
N VAL A 23 -11.72 -13.46 -24.35
CA VAL A 23 -11.71 -12.74 -25.64
C VAL A 23 -12.58 -13.42 -26.71
N VAL A 24 -12.69 -14.76 -26.66
CA VAL A 24 -13.53 -15.55 -27.58
C VAL A 24 -15.02 -15.16 -27.52
N TRP A 25 -15.50 -14.66 -26.37
CA TRP A 25 -16.90 -14.29 -26.16
C TRP A 25 -17.23 -12.85 -26.57
N GLY A 26 -16.21 -12.02 -26.82
CA GLY A 26 -16.37 -10.62 -27.25
C GLY A 26 -17.37 -9.82 -26.39
N PRO A 27 -18.48 -9.31 -26.95
CA PRO A 27 -19.43 -8.48 -26.20
C PRO A 27 -20.31 -9.27 -25.21
N LEU A 28 -20.27 -10.61 -25.22
CA LEU A 28 -21.05 -11.44 -24.30
C LEU A 28 -20.37 -11.61 -22.93
N VAL A 29 -19.16 -11.09 -22.76
CA VAL A 29 -18.45 -11.10 -21.48
C VAL A 29 -19.26 -10.34 -20.43
N PRO A 30 -19.52 -10.93 -19.25
CA PRO A 30 -20.27 -10.27 -18.21
C PRO A 30 -19.46 -9.12 -17.59
N ALA A 31 -20.17 -8.18 -16.98
CA ALA A 31 -19.59 -7.08 -16.24
C ALA A 31 -18.68 -7.60 -15.12
N SER A 32 -17.55 -6.92 -14.93
CA SER A 32 -16.53 -7.23 -13.92
C SER A 32 -17.10 -7.31 -12.50
N ASP A 33 -18.15 -6.57 -12.21
CA ASP A 33 -18.79 -6.52 -10.90
C ASP A 33 -19.81 -7.65 -10.63
N CYS A 34 -20.25 -8.40 -11.65
CA CYS A 34 -21.08 -9.61 -11.47
C CYS A 34 -20.21 -10.86 -11.34
N LYS A 35 -19.65 -11.11 -10.15
CA LYS A 35 -18.78 -12.28 -9.91
C LYS A 35 -19.46 -13.61 -10.26
N SER A 36 -20.73 -13.80 -9.92
CA SER A 36 -21.46 -15.04 -10.23
C SER A 36 -21.64 -15.28 -11.72
N CYS A 37 -21.93 -14.21 -12.49
CA CYS A 37 -22.01 -14.28 -13.96
C CYS A 37 -20.66 -14.70 -14.54
N LEU A 38 -19.59 -14.11 -14.02
CA LEU A 38 -18.23 -14.32 -14.48
C LEU A 38 -17.74 -15.73 -14.18
N TYR A 39 -17.96 -16.26 -12.97
CA TYR A 39 -17.70 -17.66 -12.65
C TYR A 39 -18.50 -18.63 -13.50
N SER A 40 -19.75 -18.30 -13.84
CA SER A 40 -20.58 -19.13 -14.72
C SER A 40 -19.99 -19.22 -16.13
N LEU A 41 -19.55 -18.08 -16.70
CA LEU A 41 -18.94 -18.06 -18.03
C LEU A 41 -17.55 -18.70 -18.05
N ILE A 42 -16.73 -18.49 -17.00
CA ILE A 42 -15.47 -19.21 -16.80
C ILE A 42 -15.73 -20.72 -16.78
N GLY A 43 -16.66 -21.17 -15.94
CA GLY A 43 -17.00 -22.59 -15.82
C GLY A 43 -17.47 -23.18 -17.15
N PHE A 44 -18.31 -22.44 -17.89
CA PHE A 44 -18.74 -22.84 -19.23
C PHE A 44 -17.56 -22.96 -20.20
N GLN A 45 -16.66 -21.97 -20.23
CA GLN A 45 -15.45 -22.01 -21.04
C GLN A 45 -14.53 -23.17 -20.65
N THR A 46 -14.35 -23.45 -19.36
CA THR A 46 -13.54 -24.57 -18.87
C THR A 46 -14.14 -25.90 -19.33
N VAL A 47 -15.46 -26.10 -19.18
CA VAL A 47 -16.15 -27.32 -19.65
C VAL A 47 -16.00 -27.48 -21.16
N CYS A 48 -16.20 -26.41 -21.94
CA CYS A 48 -15.96 -26.41 -23.38
C CYS A 48 -14.50 -26.77 -23.72
N GLY A 49 -13.52 -26.18 -23.03
CA GLY A 49 -12.10 -26.47 -23.21
C GLY A 49 -11.75 -27.94 -22.95
N VAL A 50 -12.23 -28.50 -21.83
CA VAL A 50 -12.08 -29.93 -21.50
C VAL A 50 -12.77 -30.81 -22.56
N ALA A 51 -13.96 -30.43 -23.01
CA ALA A 51 -14.68 -31.15 -24.05
C ALA A 51 -13.90 -31.16 -25.39
N PHE A 52 -13.29 -30.04 -25.79
CA PHE A 52 -12.45 -29.97 -26.99
C PHE A 52 -11.22 -30.87 -26.89
N VAL A 53 -10.49 -30.83 -25.77
CA VAL A 53 -9.33 -31.72 -25.54
C VAL A 53 -9.77 -33.19 -25.53
N SER A 54 -10.83 -33.52 -24.79
CA SER A 54 -11.32 -34.89 -24.64
C SER A 54 -11.85 -35.46 -25.95
N ASN A 55 -12.62 -34.67 -26.70
CA ASN A 55 -13.17 -35.08 -27.99
C ASN A 55 -12.07 -35.21 -29.03
N SER A 56 -11.08 -34.30 -29.08
CA SER A 56 -9.92 -34.42 -29.97
C SER A 56 -9.22 -35.77 -29.80
N LEU A 57 -9.09 -36.24 -28.55
CA LEU A 57 -8.50 -37.54 -28.26
C LEU A 57 -9.36 -38.72 -28.74
N ARG A 58 -10.69 -38.60 -28.65
CA ARG A 58 -11.68 -39.65 -28.99
C ARG A 58 -12.09 -39.68 -30.47
N TYR A 59 -11.91 -38.61 -31.23
CA TYR A 59 -12.30 -38.54 -32.64
C TYR A 59 -11.50 -39.53 -33.51
N LYS A 60 -12.10 -40.70 -33.76
CA LYS A 60 -11.63 -41.66 -34.77
C LYS A 60 -12.12 -41.16 -36.14
N PHE A 61 -11.37 -40.26 -36.76
CA PHE A 61 -11.62 -39.81 -38.15
C PHE A 61 -11.40 -40.97 -39.13
N GLN A 62 -12.40 -41.85 -39.27
CA GLN A 62 -12.29 -43.10 -40.02
C GLN A 62 -12.40 -42.94 -41.54
N ARG A 63 -12.79 -41.76 -42.07
CA ARG A 63 -13.07 -41.60 -43.52
C ARG A 63 -12.33 -40.47 -44.25
N VAL A 64 -11.44 -39.71 -43.59
CA VAL A 64 -10.68 -38.67 -44.30
C VAL A 64 -9.41 -39.24 -44.93
N ARG A 65 -9.26 -38.99 -46.24
CA ARG A 65 -8.26 -39.58 -47.13
C ARG A 65 -6.83 -39.10 -46.89
N SER A 66 -6.60 -37.86 -46.41
CA SER A 66 -5.24 -37.33 -46.21
C SER A 66 -4.77 -37.43 -44.76
N ARG A 67 -3.54 -37.96 -44.58
CA ARG A 67 -2.88 -38.12 -43.27
C ARG A 67 -2.59 -36.77 -42.61
N THR A 68 -2.23 -35.76 -43.39
CA THR A 68 -1.93 -34.40 -42.92
C THR A 68 -3.17 -33.70 -42.37
N PHE A 69 -4.29 -33.72 -43.09
CA PHE A 69 -5.54 -33.11 -42.62
C PHE A 69 -6.01 -33.75 -41.31
N ARG A 70 -5.87 -35.07 -41.15
CA ARG A 70 -6.20 -35.75 -39.89
C ARG A 70 -5.34 -35.26 -38.72
N PHE A 71 -4.04 -35.06 -38.94
CA PHE A 71 -3.16 -34.48 -37.93
C PHE A 71 -3.57 -33.05 -37.57
N PHE A 72 -3.80 -32.19 -38.57
CA PHE A 72 -4.23 -30.80 -38.34
C PHE A 72 -5.57 -30.72 -37.61
N ALA A 73 -6.57 -31.51 -38.01
CA ALA A 73 -7.89 -31.51 -37.38
C ALA A 73 -7.85 -32.01 -35.93
N ARG A 74 -6.97 -32.96 -35.61
CA ARG A 74 -6.77 -33.42 -34.22
C ARG A 74 -6.01 -32.37 -33.40
N SER A 75 -4.93 -31.84 -33.95
CA SER A 75 -4.10 -30.85 -33.25
C SER A 75 -4.87 -29.54 -33.00
N SER A 76 -5.70 -29.08 -33.95
CA SER A 76 -6.46 -27.84 -33.78
C SER A 76 -7.46 -27.92 -32.63
N GLY A 77 -8.16 -29.05 -32.47
CA GLY A 77 -9.07 -29.26 -31.33
C GLY A 77 -8.36 -29.24 -29.98
N THR A 78 -7.18 -29.88 -29.89
CA THR A 78 -6.37 -29.87 -28.67
C THR A 78 -5.84 -28.47 -28.35
N VAL A 79 -5.31 -27.76 -29.36
CA VAL A 79 -4.79 -26.39 -29.20
C VAL A 79 -5.91 -25.42 -28.81
N ALA A 80 -7.06 -25.49 -29.47
CA ALA A 80 -8.22 -24.67 -29.13
C ALA A 80 -8.72 -24.96 -27.71
N GLY A 81 -8.82 -26.23 -27.33
CA GLY A 81 -9.21 -26.63 -25.98
C GLY A 81 -8.23 -26.12 -24.92
N LEU A 82 -6.92 -26.25 -25.16
CA LEU A 82 -5.88 -25.75 -24.26
C LEU A 82 -5.91 -24.21 -24.16
N ALA A 83 -6.12 -23.51 -25.26
CA ALA A 83 -6.27 -22.05 -25.26
C ALA A 83 -7.47 -21.59 -24.42
N LEU A 84 -8.62 -22.27 -24.53
CA LEU A 84 -9.80 -21.98 -23.70
C LEU A 84 -9.52 -22.24 -22.21
N LEU A 85 -8.82 -23.33 -21.88
CA LEU A 85 -8.44 -23.64 -20.50
C LEU A 85 -7.50 -22.57 -19.93
N CYS A 86 -6.44 -22.21 -20.65
CA CYS A 86 -5.52 -21.15 -20.25
C CYS A 86 -6.26 -19.81 -20.06
N GLY A 87 -7.15 -19.45 -21.00
CA GLY A 87 -8.00 -18.25 -20.86
C GLY A 87 -8.89 -18.31 -19.61
N SER A 88 -9.48 -19.47 -19.30
CA SER A 88 -10.28 -19.62 -18.09
C SER A 88 -9.45 -19.49 -16.81
N LEU A 89 -8.23 -20.02 -16.79
CA LEU A 89 -7.31 -19.90 -15.65
C LEU A 89 -6.86 -18.45 -15.42
N LEU A 90 -6.56 -17.70 -16.48
CA LEU A 90 -6.20 -16.28 -16.39
C LEU A 90 -7.35 -15.44 -15.80
N GLU A 91 -8.60 -15.76 -16.15
CA GLU A 91 -9.76 -15.09 -15.58
C GLU A 91 -10.02 -15.48 -14.13
N VAL A 92 -9.83 -16.74 -13.75
CA VAL A 92 -9.88 -17.13 -12.34
C VAL A 92 -8.83 -16.36 -11.55
N ALA A 93 -7.58 -16.30 -12.03
CA ALA A 93 -6.51 -15.55 -11.39
C ALA A 93 -6.88 -14.06 -11.22
N ARG A 94 -7.47 -13.45 -12.25
CA ARG A 94 -7.95 -12.06 -12.18
C ARG A 94 -9.06 -11.88 -11.14
N VAL A 95 -10.07 -12.74 -11.12
CA VAL A 95 -11.24 -12.61 -10.21
C VAL A 95 -10.86 -12.81 -8.74
N GLN A 96 -9.79 -13.56 -8.48
CA GLN A 96 -9.24 -13.75 -7.13
C GLN A 96 -8.47 -12.52 -6.61
N LEU A 97 -8.19 -11.53 -7.46
CA LEU A 97 -7.55 -10.30 -7.00
C LEU A 97 -8.48 -9.54 -6.05
N PRO A 98 -8.00 -9.14 -4.86
CA PRO A 98 -8.84 -8.45 -3.87
C PRO A 98 -9.31 -7.08 -4.39
N ASN A 99 -8.45 -6.38 -5.14
CA ASN A 99 -8.69 -5.04 -5.64
C ASN A 99 -8.53 -4.99 -7.16
N ASP A 100 -9.51 -5.53 -7.91
CA ASP A 100 -9.55 -5.40 -9.38
C ASP A 100 -10.08 -4.00 -9.79
N PRO A 101 -9.28 -3.14 -10.45
CA PRO A 101 -9.72 -1.82 -10.90
C PRO A 101 -10.97 -1.85 -11.79
N TRP A 102 -11.13 -2.85 -12.66
CA TRP A 102 -12.32 -2.96 -13.50
C TRP A 102 -13.57 -3.22 -12.67
N THR A 103 -13.47 -4.00 -11.61
CA THR A 103 -14.58 -4.29 -10.70
C THR A 103 -14.98 -3.05 -9.90
N ILE A 104 -13.99 -2.28 -9.43
CA ILE A 104 -14.21 -1.03 -8.69
C ILE A 104 -14.91 0.01 -9.57
N ASP A 105 -14.38 0.23 -10.78
CA ASP A 105 -14.90 1.23 -11.72
C ASP A 105 -16.32 0.87 -12.20
N ALA A 106 -16.58 -0.40 -12.52
CA ALA A 106 -17.93 -0.86 -12.91
C ALA A 106 -18.95 -0.69 -11.77
N LYS A 107 -18.56 -1.04 -10.53
CA LYS A 107 -19.42 -0.85 -9.35
C LYS A 107 -19.68 0.62 -9.07
N ALA A 108 -18.67 1.48 -9.24
CA ALA A 108 -18.82 2.92 -9.11
C ALA A 108 -19.76 3.49 -10.19
N ALA A 109 -19.66 3.02 -11.43
CA ALA A 109 -20.58 3.40 -12.51
C ALA A 109 -22.02 2.96 -12.23
N ARG A 110 -22.23 1.73 -11.73
CA ARG A 110 -23.57 1.24 -11.36
C ARG A 110 -24.20 2.04 -10.21
N ARG A 111 -23.39 2.60 -9.30
CA ARG A 111 -23.89 3.50 -8.25
C ARG A 111 -24.40 4.84 -8.79
N ARG A 112 -23.89 5.30 -9.94
CA ARG A 112 -24.33 6.55 -10.58
C ARG A 112 -25.64 6.38 -11.35
N ASP A 113 -25.89 5.19 -11.88
CA ASP A 113 -27.11 4.86 -12.63
C ASP A 113 -27.86 3.69 -11.96
N PRO A 114 -28.72 3.95 -10.96
CA PRO A 114 -29.43 2.90 -10.25
C PRO A 114 -30.44 2.14 -11.13
N GLU A 115 -30.92 2.72 -12.24
CA GLU A 115 -31.82 2.03 -13.17
C GLU A 115 -31.13 0.84 -13.83
N SER A 116 -29.80 0.93 -14.02
CA SER A 116 -28.97 -0.16 -14.53
C SER A 116 -28.89 -1.39 -13.61
N ASN A 117 -29.38 -1.30 -12.37
CA ASN A 117 -29.37 -2.44 -11.44
C ASN A 117 -30.61 -3.34 -11.57
N ASN A 118 -31.63 -2.90 -12.31
CA ASN A 118 -32.87 -3.63 -12.50
C ASN A 118 -32.73 -4.69 -13.59
N GLY A 119 -32.91 -5.96 -13.24
CA GLY A 119 -32.93 -7.09 -14.18
C GLY A 119 -31.60 -7.84 -14.33
N PHE A 120 -31.70 -9.11 -14.74
CA PHE A 120 -30.55 -9.99 -14.93
C PHE A 120 -29.63 -9.51 -16.07
N LEU A 121 -30.22 -9.08 -17.19
CA LEU A 121 -29.43 -8.66 -18.35
C LEU A 121 -28.57 -7.42 -18.06
N ASN A 122 -29.09 -6.45 -17.30
CA ASN A 122 -28.32 -5.27 -16.94
C ASN A 122 -27.21 -5.59 -15.92
N LYS A 123 -27.43 -6.55 -15.03
CA LYS A 123 -26.36 -7.10 -14.16
C LYS A 123 -25.29 -7.83 -14.96
N TRP A 124 -25.69 -8.58 -15.99
CA TRP A 124 -24.77 -9.26 -16.89
C TRP A 124 -23.97 -8.28 -17.73
N MET A 125 -24.60 -7.31 -18.36
CA MET A 125 -23.95 -6.45 -19.36
C MET A 125 -23.24 -5.25 -18.75
N GLY A 126 -23.65 -4.83 -17.55
CA GLY A 126 -23.06 -3.70 -16.85
C GLY A 126 -23.86 -2.40 -17.03
N PRO A 127 -23.45 -1.31 -16.36
CA PRO A 127 -24.08 0.00 -16.47
C PRO A 127 -23.91 0.60 -17.88
N LYS A 128 -24.94 1.31 -18.37
CA LYS A 128 -24.87 2.00 -19.67
C LYS A 128 -23.90 3.17 -19.60
N GLY A 129 -23.23 3.49 -20.70
CA GLY A 129 -22.24 4.57 -20.74
C GLY A 129 -20.95 4.29 -19.98
N TYR A 130 -20.80 3.12 -19.35
CA TYR A 130 -19.54 2.72 -18.76
C TYR A 130 -18.63 2.13 -19.82
N ARG A 131 -17.46 2.75 -20.00
CA ARG A 131 -16.36 2.22 -20.80
C ARG A 131 -15.26 1.78 -19.85
N ALA A 132 -14.87 0.52 -19.94
CA ALA A 132 -13.75 0.02 -19.15
C ALA A 132 -12.43 0.71 -19.54
N ILE A 133 -11.58 0.91 -18.53
CA ILE A 133 -10.20 1.36 -18.72
C ILE A 133 -9.43 0.36 -19.59
N THR A 134 -8.43 0.85 -20.31
CA THR A 134 -7.55 0.01 -21.14
C THR A 134 -6.76 -0.96 -20.29
N LEU A 135 -6.26 -2.04 -20.90
CA LEU A 135 -5.43 -3.01 -20.20
C LEU A 135 -4.16 -2.37 -19.62
N ASP A 136 -3.52 -1.46 -20.37
CA ASP A 136 -2.32 -0.75 -19.90
C ASP A 136 -2.59 0.07 -18.64
N GLU A 137 -3.72 0.78 -18.61
CA GLU A 137 -4.15 1.56 -17.44
C GLU A 137 -4.53 0.63 -16.28
N TRP A 138 -5.15 -0.51 -16.57
CA TRP A 138 -5.44 -1.53 -15.57
C TRP A 138 -4.16 -2.09 -14.94
N VAL A 139 -3.15 -2.44 -15.76
CA VAL A 139 -1.85 -2.93 -15.30
C VAL A 139 -1.16 -1.86 -14.45
N ARG A 140 -1.18 -0.59 -14.89
CA ARG A 140 -0.61 0.54 -14.15
C ARG A 140 -1.28 0.75 -12.78
N ARG A 141 -2.61 0.63 -12.69
CA ARG A 141 -3.32 0.72 -11.41
C ARG A 141 -3.03 -0.49 -10.51
N MET A 142 -2.94 -1.68 -11.10
CA MET A 142 -2.58 -2.89 -10.36
C MET A 142 -1.17 -2.82 -9.80
N SER A 143 -0.19 -2.33 -10.57
CA SER A 143 1.18 -2.16 -10.07
C SER A 143 1.22 -1.16 -8.92
N ASN A 144 0.52 -0.04 -9.03
CA ASN A 144 0.49 0.98 -7.97
C ASN A 144 -0.18 0.45 -6.70
N ASN A 145 -1.35 -0.20 -6.83
CA ASN A 145 -2.07 -0.78 -5.69
C ASN A 145 -1.27 -1.89 -4.99
N ASN A 146 -0.51 -2.69 -5.74
CA ASN A 146 0.34 -3.73 -5.17
C ASN A 146 1.52 -3.14 -4.41
N VAL A 147 2.13 -2.07 -4.92
CA VAL A 147 3.19 -1.34 -4.20
C VAL A 147 2.65 -0.73 -2.91
N GLU A 148 1.47 -0.08 -2.95
CA GLU A 148 0.86 0.47 -1.74
C GLU A 148 0.47 -0.62 -0.72
N GLY A 149 -0.11 -1.73 -1.18
CA GLY A 149 -0.48 -2.85 -0.32
C GLY A 149 0.74 -3.54 0.29
N PHE A 150 1.79 -3.73 -0.51
CA PHE A 150 3.07 -4.27 -0.05
C PHE A 150 3.72 -3.34 0.97
N ASN A 151 3.82 -2.04 0.67
CA ASN A 151 4.36 -1.06 1.60
C ASN A 151 3.58 -1.03 2.91
N ARG A 152 2.24 -1.08 2.88
CA ARG A 152 1.43 -1.14 4.11
C ARG A 152 1.69 -2.39 4.93
N ASN A 153 1.88 -3.55 4.30
CA ASN A 153 2.16 -4.79 5.02
C ASN A 153 3.58 -4.79 5.59
N VAL A 154 4.56 -4.32 4.82
CA VAL A 154 5.95 -4.13 5.28
C VAL A 154 6.00 -3.11 6.42
N SER A 155 5.28 -2.00 6.33
CA SER A 155 5.18 -1.02 7.42
C SER A 155 4.57 -1.64 8.67
N LYS A 156 3.52 -2.46 8.56
CA LYS A 156 2.94 -3.15 9.72
C LYS A 156 3.93 -4.10 10.39
N GLU A 157 4.64 -4.90 9.59
CA GLU A 157 5.67 -5.82 10.09
C GLU A 157 6.82 -5.05 10.75
N LYS A 158 7.31 -3.97 10.11
CA LYS A 158 8.32 -3.09 10.68
C LYS A 158 7.86 -2.44 11.99
N ILE A 159 6.61 -2.00 12.06
CA ILE A 159 6.01 -1.43 13.28
C ILE A 159 5.95 -2.49 14.39
N GLU A 160 5.56 -3.72 14.07
CA GLU A 160 5.51 -4.82 15.04
C GLU A 160 6.92 -5.16 15.58
N ILE A 161 7.91 -5.25 14.70
CA ILE A 161 9.32 -5.46 15.10
C ILE A 161 9.83 -4.29 15.95
N ALA A 162 9.47 -3.05 15.59
CA ALA A 162 9.85 -1.85 16.34
C ALA A 162 9.25 -1.87 17.76
N HIS A 163 7.98 -2.26 17.93
CA HIS A 163 7.36 -2.43 19.23
C HIS A 163 8.07 -3.47 20.09
N VAL A 164 8.32 -4.66 19.53
CA VAL A 164 9.03 -5.74 20.25
C VAL A 164 10.44 -5.30 20.67
N THR A 165 11.15 -4.60 19.79
CA THR A 165 12.50 -4.10 20.06
C THR A 165 12.49 -3.01 21.13
N TYR A 166 11.53 -2.07 21.04
CA TYR A 166 11.36 -1.00 22.02
C TYR A 166 11.05 -1.56 23.42
N ASP A 167 10.16 -2.55 23.50
CA ASP A 167 9.80 -3.20 24.78
C ASP A 167 11.01 -3.92 25.41
N GLU A 168 11.87 -4.55 24.60
CA GLU A 168 13.09 -5.19 25.11
C GLU A 168 14.11 -4.15 25.60
N MET A 169 14.36 -3.08 24.85
CA MET A 169 15.22 -1.98 25.30
C MET A 169 14.69 -1.35 26.59
N ARG A 170 13.38 -1.18 26.69
CA ARG A 170 12.69 -0.65 27.88
C ARG A 170 12.89 -1.57 29.08
N ARG A 171 12.78 -2.89 28.90
CA ARG A 171 13.03 -3.89 29.95
C ARG A 171 14.47 -3.82 30.45
N GLN A 172 15.44 -3.77 29.56
CA GLN A 172 16.87 -3.65 29.92
C GLN A 172 17.16 -2.34 30.66
N SER A 173 16.58 -1.22 30.21
CA SER A 173 16.74 0.08 30.87
C SER A 173 16.18 0.08 32.31
N ARG A 174 15.04 -0.59 32.54
CA ARG A 174 14.46 -0.77 33.88
C ARG A 174 15.36 -1.60 34.79
N GLU A 175 15.94 -2.68 34.28
CA GLU A 175 16.84 -3.54 35.04
C GLU A 175 18.13 -2.79 35.43
N ALA A 176 18.71 -2.03 34.49
CA ALA A 176 19.85 -1.16 34.75
C ALA A 176 19.53 -0.06 35.78
N SER A 177 18.37 0.58 35.67
CA SER A 177 17.95 1.60 36.64
C SER A 177 17.75 1.03 38.04
N ARG A 178 17.19 -0.18 38.14
CA ARG A 178 17.04 -0.89 39.42
C ARG A 178 18.39 -1.25 40.03
N SER A 179 19.34 -1.75 39.22
CA SER A 179 20.67 -2.10 39.74
C SER A 179 21.42 -0.88 40.28
N ILE A 180 21.35 0.26 39.59
CA ILE A 180 21.91 1.54 40.06
C ILE A 180 21.28 1.96 41.39
N LEU A 181 19.95 1.91 41.51
CA LEU A 181 19.27 2.26 42.78
C LEU A 181 19.67 1.34 43.93
N THR A 182 19.82 0.03 43.67
CA THR A 182 20.28 -0.91 44.70
C THR A 182 21.72 -0.64 45.14
N GLN A 183 22.61 -0.28 44.22
CA GLN A 183 23.98 0.11 44.55
C GLN A 183 23.99 1.40 45.39
N LEU A 184 23.21 2.41 45.01
CA LEU A 184 23.11 3.66 45.78
C LEU A 184 22.52 3.45 47.18
N GLN A 185 21.58 2.52 47.35
CA GLN A 185 21.05 2.17 48.67
C GLN A 185 22.09 1.43 49.53
N GLN A 186 22.91 0.57 48.93
CA GLN A 186 24.03 -0.08 49.62
C GLN A 186 25.10 0.94 50.01
N ASP A 187 25.46 1.86 49.12
CA ASP A 187 26.45 2.90 49.39
C ASP A 187 25.98 3.89 50.46
N LYS A 188 24.67 4.16 50.57
CA LYS A 188 24.14 5.00 51.67
C LYS A 188 24.26 4.38 53.07
N GLN A 189 24.75 3.14 53.20
CA GLN A 189 25.15 2.57 54.48
C GLN A 189 26.57 2.95 54.92
N PHE A 190 27.15 4.04 54.41
CA PHE A 190 28.21 4.69 55.17
C PHE A 190 27.65 5.12 56.52
N PRO A 191 28.26 4.72 57.64
CA PRO A 191 27.83 5.18 58.95
C PRO A 191 27.85 6.70 58.92
N VAL A 192 26.74 7.31 59.33
CA VAL A 192 26.73 8.72 59.74
C VAL A 192 27.76 8.81 60.85
N GLN A 193 28.98 9.19 60.49
CA GLN A 193 29.98 9.60 61.45
C GLN A 193 29.45 10.94 61.95
N GLU A 194 28.79 10.91 63.11
CA GLU A 194 28.45 12.10 63.88
C GLU A 194 29.78 12.75 64.28
N ASP A 195 30.36 13.53 63.39
CA ASP A 195 31.45 14.42 63.76
C ASP A 195 30.84 15.71 64.35
N PRO A 196 31.33 16.15 65.51
CA PRO A 196 30.80 17.27 66.25
C PRO A 196 31.08 18.59 65.54
N GLU A 197 30.15 19.53 65.72
CA GLU A 197 30.22 20.97 65.45
C GLU A 197 31.64 21.51 65.14
N GLU A 198 31.98 21.67 63.86
CA GLU A 198 33.09 22.52 63.45
C GLU A 198 32.65 23.56 62.40
N GLU A 199 33.28 24.72 62.55
CA GLU A 199 32.91 26.02 62.03
C GLU A 199 32.86 26.13 60.51
N VAL A 200 31.91 26.96 60.10
CA VAL A 200 31.68 27.45 58.74
C VAL A 200 32.95 28.12 58.19
N GLN A 201 33.58 27.49 57.19
CA GLN A 201 34.37 28.21 56.20
C GLN A 201 33.79 27.98 54.80
N GLN A 202 33.37 29.11 54.20
CA GLN A 202 32.86 29.22 52.85
C GLN A 202 33.98 28.95 51.84
N GLU A 203 34.09 27.73 51.31
CA GLU A 203 34.86 27.48 50.10
C GLU A 203 33.95 27.35 48.87
N HIS A 204 33.99 28.43 48.08
CA HIS A 204 33.95 28.50 46.62
C HIS A 204 33.39 27.27 45.87
N ASN A 205 32.08 27.30 45.60
CA ASN A 205 31.40 26.42 44.65
C ASN A 205 31.92 26.61 43.21
N GLN A 206 32.93 25.85 42.80
CA GLN A 206 33.19 25.62 41.38
C GLN A 206 32.25 24.51 40.88
N HIS A 207 31.24 24.94 40.11
CA HIS A 207 30.39 24.10 39.29
C HIS A 207 31.23 23.13 38.45
N ARG A 208 31.39 21.88 38.91
CA ARG A 208 31.80 20.78 38.03
C ARG A 208 30.63 20.47 37.11
N GLN A 209 30.71 20.94 35.87
CA GLN A 209 29.88 20.35 34.82
C GLN A 209 30.25 18.87 34.67
N PRO A 210 29.26 17.97 34.51
CA PRO A 210 29.53 16.59 34.18
C PRO A 210 30.22 16.55 32.81
N GLN A 211 31.50 16.16 32.80
CA GLN A 211 32.18 15.76 31.57
C GLN A 211 31.53 14.45 31.12
N TRP A 212 30.62 14.54 30.15
CA TRP A 212 30.19 13.38 29.38
C TRP A 212 31.44 12.79 28.74
N GLY A 213 31.78 11.56 29.16
CA GLY A 213 32.97 10.88 28.70
C GLY A 213 33.00 10.83 27.17
N GLN A 214 34.04 11.40 26.59
CA GLN A 214 34.45 11.10 25.23
C GLN A 214 34.86 9.63 25.20
N GLY A 215 33.91 8.75 24.89
CA GLY A 215 34.20 7.38 24.49
C GLY A 215 35.07 7.43 23.23
N ASN A 216 36.23 6.78 23.28
CA ASN A 216 37.12 6.58 22.15
C ASN A 216 36.45 5.66 21.12
N ASP A 217 35.63 6.23 20.24
CA ASP A 217 35.14 5.57 19.03
C ASP A 217 36.13 5.76 17.89
N SER A 218 37.23 5.03 17.94
CA SER A 218 38.18 4.89 16.84
C SER A 218 38.13 3.50 16.23
N ASN A 219 36.93 3.03 15.84
CA ASN A 219 36.84 1.89 14.91
C ASN A 219 35.50 1.73 14.16
N GLN A 220 34.93 2.83 13.65
CA GLN A 220 33.74 2.74 12.81
C GLN A 220 33.74 3.77 11.68
N LYS A 221 34.79 3.73 10.85
CA LYS A 221 34.73 4.21 9.46
C LYS A 221 34.62 2.97 8.59
N ASP A 222 33.62 2.96 7.71
CA ASP A 222 33.40 2.02 6.58
C ASP A 222 32.00 1.38 6.53
N GLN A 223 31.01 1.97 7.20
CA GLN A 223 29.59 1.68 6.95
C GLN A 223 28.78 2.99 6.87
N LYS A 224 29.15 3.85 5.93
CA LYS A 224 28.46 5.10 5.65
C LYS A 224 28.15 5.11 4.17
N ASP A 225 27.06 4.45 3.78
CA ASP A 225 26.36 4.67 2.49
C ASP A 225 25.05 3.87 2.30
N GLN A 226 24.42 3.31 3.36
CA GLN A 226 23.09 2.65 3.24
C GLN A 226 22.03 3.09 4.26
N THR A 227 22.29 4.09 5.09
CA THR A 227 21.30 4.62 6.06
C THR A 227 20.72 5.98 5.62
N ALA A 228 20.70 6.25 4.32
CA ALA A 228 19.86 7.30 3.79
C ALA A 228 18.42 6.76 3.80
N ASP A 229 17.58 7.35 4.66
CA ASP A 229 16.12 7.27 4.65
C ASP A 229 15.47 6.11 5.45
N GLU A 230 16.09 5.63 6.53
CA GLU A 230 15.30 5.19 7.70
C GLU A 230 15.16 6.38 8.66
N GLU A 231 14.42 7.40 8.21
CA GLU A 231 13.67 8.23 9.14
C GLU A 231 12.69 7.28 9.83
N VAL A 232 13.13 6.67 10.93
CA VAL A 232 12.24 5.98 11.86
C VAL A 232 11.27 7.05 12.29
N GLU A 233 10.08 7.02 11.71
CA GLU A 233 9.05 8.03 11.85
C GLU A 233 8.62 8.03 13.32
N TRP A 234 9.30 8.85 14.12
CA TRP A 234 9.10 8.96 15.58
C TRP A 234 7.64 9.29 15.92
N ASP A 235 6.92 9.89 14.96
CA ASP A 235 5.48 10.17 15.02
C ASP A 235 4.64 8.90 15.19
N PHE A 236 5.10 7.72 14.73
CA PHE A 236 4.35 6.47 14.88
C PHE A 236 4.53 5.81 16.25
N MET A 237 5.62 6.09 16.97
CA MET A 237 5.91 5.42 18.25
C MET A 237 5.23 6.07 19.46
N LEU A 238 4.55 7.23 19.28
CA LEU A 238 3.90 8.04 20.32
C LEU A 238 4.56 7.90 21.71
N PRO A 239 5.88 8.09 21.82
CA PRO A 239 6.63 7.68 23.01
C PRO A 239 6.24 8.48 24.26
N ILE A 240 5.65 9.66 24.07
CA ILE A 240 5.21 10.55 25.15
C ILE A 240 3.92 10.05 25.80
N GLU A 241 2.97 9.52 25.02
CA GLU A 241 1.71 8.99 25.55
C GLU A 241 1.98 7.76 26.43
N HIS A 242 2.85 6.86 25.95
CA HIS A 242 3.29 5.69 26.72
C HIS A 242 4.15 6.03 27.95
N LEU A 243 4.78 7.20 28.00
CA LEU A 243 5.52 7.66 29.18
C LEU A 243 4.58 8.15 30.28
N GLY A 244 3.48 8.80 29.89
CA GLY A 244 2.47 9.33 30.81
C GLY A 244 1.61 8.27 31.48
N GLU A 245 1.41 7.12 30.84
CA GLU A 245 0.68 5.99 31.45
C GLU A 245 1.48 5.27 32.54
N GLU A 246 2.81 5.26 32.45
CA GLU A 246 3.66 4.46 33.34
C GLU A 246 4.30 5.22 34.49
N THR A 247 4.44 6.54 34.33
CA THR A 247 5.10 7.36 35.33
C THR A 247 4.08 8.32 35.92
N ASP A 248 3.96 8.32 37.26
CA ASP A 248 3.22 9.36 37.99
C ASP A 248 4.04 10.67 38.05
N ILE A 249 4.85 10.90 37.03
CA ILE A 249 5.73 12.05 36.88
C ILE A 249 4.97 13.02 35.98
N THR A 250 4.41 14.06 36.58
CA THR A 250 3.82 15.17 35.83
C THR A 250 4.93 15.91 35.08
N VAL A 251 5.17 15.53 33.82
CA VAL A 251 6.13 16.23 32.95
C VAL A 251 5.53 17.58 32.57
N ARG A 252 5.85 18.62 33.34
CA ARG A 252 5.50 19.99 33.00
C ARG A 252 6.53 20.52 32.01
N LEU A 253 6.20 20.49 30.72
CA LEU A 253 7.02 21.13 29.69
C LEU A 253 7.03 22.64 29.99
N LEU A 254 8.15 23.12 30.54
CA LEU A 254 8.38 24.55 30.69
C LEU A 254 8.80 25.06 29.30
N PRO A 255 7.97 25.88 28.62
CA PRO A 255 8.39 26.49 27.37
C PRO A 255 9.68 27.23 27.67
N HIS A 256 10.74 26.91 26.94
CA HIS A 256 11.97 27.66 27.04
C HIS A 256 11.61 29.06 26.55
N THR A 257 11.58 30.02 27.47
CA THR A 257 11.47 31.44 27.11
C THR A 257 12.71 31.74 26.29
N ARG A 258 12.58 31.68 24.96
CA ARG A 258 13.53 32.29 24.05
C ARG A 258 13.63 33.74 24.49
N GLY A 259 14.81 34.11 24.99
CA GLY A 259 15.12 35.49 25.32
C GLY A 259 14.82 36.37 24.11
N VAL A 260 14.13 37.48 24.39
CA VAL A 260 14.09 38.74 23.65
C VAL A 260 14.20 38.62 22.12
N MET A 261 13.06 38.81 21.46
CA MET A 261 12.93 39.05 20.02
C MET A 261 14.00 40.03 19.52
N GLU A 262 14.83 39.59 18.57
CA GLU A 262 15.36 40.52 17.59
C GLU A 262 14.20 41.00 16.69
N PRO A 263 14.10 42.31 16.39
CA PRO A 263 13.05 42.84 15.54
C PRO A 263 13.17 42.23 14.14
N ILE A 264 12.10 41.56 13.71
CA ILE A 264 11.94 41.10 12.33
C ILE A 264 11.81 42.35 11.46
N GLU A 265 12.85 42.65 10.67
CA GLU A 265 12.74 43.58 9.55
C GLU A 265 11.72 43.01 8.55
N THR A 266 10.51 43.57 8.56
CA THR A 266 9.49 43.31 7.55
C THR A 266 9.93 43.92 6.22
N SER A 267 10.67 43.15 5.41
CA SER A 267 10.81 43.44 3.99
C SER A 267 9.46 43.16 3.31
N HIS A 268 8.75 44.23 2.97
CA HIS A 268 7.57 44.21 2.12
C HIS A 268 7.94 43.68 0.73
N GLU A 269 7.77 42.38 0.50
CA GLU A 269 7.79 41.81 -0.84
C GLU A 269 6.37 41.93 -1.42
N GLU A 270 6.19 42.94 -2.27
CA GLU A 270 4.94 43.27 -2.94
C GLU A 270 4.65 42.19 -4.00
N ILE A 271 3.89 41.15 -3.62
CA ILE A 271 3.42 40.12 -4.55
C ILE A 271 2.36 40.75 -5.47
N SER A 272 2.80 41.24 -6.62
CA SER A 272 1.93 41.66 -7.71
C SER A 272 1.28 40.42 -8.37
N VAL A 273 0.06 40.11 -7.94
CA VAL A 273 -0.76 39.07 -8.58
C VAL A 273 -1.24 39.60 -9.94
N THR A 274 -0.55 39.17 -11.01
CA THR A 274 -0.98 39.44 -12.39
C THR A 274 -2.10 38.46 -12.74
N ILE A 275 -3.34 38.96 -12.81
CA ILE A 275 -4.52 38.20 -13.23
C ILE A 275 -4.48 38.07 -14.76
N PRO A 276 -4.37 36.86 -15.34
CA PRO A 276 -4.41 36.69 -16.78
C PRO A 276 -5.82 36.98 -17.31
N ALA A 277 -5.89 37.81 -18.35
CA ALA A 277 -7.13 38.18 -19.01
C ALA A 277 -7.88 36.97 -19.60
N PRO A 278 -9.22 36.98 -19.60
CA PRO A 278 -10.03 35.95 -20.23
C PRO A 278 -9.76 35.93 -21.74
N LYS A 279 -9.47 34.73 -22.27
CA LYS A 279 -9.44 34.50 -23.71
C LYS A 279 -10.88 34.49 -24.22
N GLU A 280 -11.22 35.49 -25.02
CA GLU A 280 -12.38 35.46 -25.90
C GLU A 280 -12.12 34.39 -26.96
N ASP A 281 -12.82 33.25 -26.83
CA ASP A 281 -12.93 32.29 -27.92
C ASP A 281 -13.97 32.85 -28.91
N ALA A 282 -13.44 33.45 -29.96
CA ALA A 282 -14.15 33.76 -31.18
C ALA A 282 -14.24 32.51 -32.07
N ASP A 283 -15.42 32.36 -32.66
CA ASP A 283 -15.72 31.73 -33.95
C ASP A 283 -15.85 30.19 -34.08
N LEU A 284 -17.08 29.85 -34.54
CA LEU A 284 -17.54 28.77 -35.44
C LEU A 284 -18.00 27.43 -34.84
#